data_AF-A0A059F807-F1
#
_entry.id   AF-A0A059F807-F1
#
_cell.length_a   1.000
_cell.length_b   1.000
_cell.length_c   1.000
_cell.angle_alpha   90.00
_cell.angle_beta   90.00
_cell.angle_gamma   90.00
#
_symmetry.space_group_name_H-M   'P 1'
#
loop_
_entity.id
_entity.type
_entity.pdbx_description
1 polymer ?
#
loop_
_entity_poly.entity_id
_entity_poly.type
_entity_poly.pdbx_seq_one_letter_code
_entity_poly.pdbx_strand_id
1 'polypeptide(L)'
;MRRAILIASLLTALPAMAEPVQAAGDYRTCAPEISEAGRGLVAKTCGTLAVPDFSGVEFQSAGEMEDARSLRDGFLLGVKVYGRCVSDFITAQQQPGVSADSAAADQAACAHSWAEDKATDVTRSFGQACIAYANRSVMDMRLPVYEGPCYPVSDDTAD
;
A
#
# COMPACT_ATOMS: atom_id res chain seq x y z
N MET A 1 -41.92 -13.20 61.14
CA MET A 1 -42.17 -13.36 59.69
C MET A 1 -41.53 -12.18 58.98
N ARG A 2 -40.66 -12.45 57.96
CA ARG A 2 -40.42 -11.74 56.67
C ARG A 2 -40.40 -10.20 56.66
N ARG A 3 -39.54 -9.46 55.96
CA ARG A 3 -38.28 -9.59 55.20
C ARG A 3 -37.91 -8.12 54.85
N ALA A 4 -36.64 -7.85 54.53
CA ALA A 4 -36.07 -6.56 54.09
C ALA A 4 -36.89 -5.82 52.99
N ILE A 5 -36.67 -4.53 52.71
CA ILE A 5 -35.72 -4.09 51.67
C ILE A 5 -35.38 -2.58 51.85
N LEU A 6 -34.08 -2.30 51.99
CA LEU A 6 -33.45 -1.01 51.70
C LEU A 6 -33.37 -0.82 50.18
N ILE A 7 -33.89 0.29 49.65
CA ILE A 7 -33.65 0.70 48.27
C ILE A 7 -32.41 1.59 48.26
N ALA A 8 -31.25 0.96 48.03
CA ALA A 8 -30.03 1.64 47.66
C ALA A 8 -30.11 1.99 46.17
N SER A 9 -30.29 3.27 45.85
CA SER A 9 -30.16 3.79 44.49
C SER A 9 -28.68 3.77 44.09
N LEU A 10 -28.23 2.64 43.57
CA LEU A 10 -26.93 2.48 42.94
C LEU A 10 -26.90 3.29 41.64
N LEU A 11 -25.94 4.22 41.57
CA LEU A 11 -25.41 4.78 40.34
C LEU A 11 -25.05 3.62 39.40
N THR A 12 -25.85 3.39 38.36
CA THR A 12 -25.40 2.64 37.19
C THR A 12 -24.50 3.56 36.38
N ALA A 13 -23.21 3.58 36.74
CA ALA A 13 -22.16 3.97 35.81
C ALA A 13 -22.25 3.02 34.61
N LEU A 14 -22.76 3.51 33.49
CA LEU A 14 -22.60 2.83 32.21
C LEU A 14 -21.09 2.72 31.95
N PRO A 15 -20.55 1.54 31.60
CA PRO A 15 -19.24 1.50 31.00
C PRO A 15 -19.38 2.22 29.66
N ALA A 16 -18.72 3.38 29.53
CA ALA A 16 -18.34 3.90 28.23
C ALA A 16 -17.52 2.79 27.59
N MET A 17 -18.14 2.05 26.68
CA MET A 17 -17.44 1.19 25.73
C MET A 17 -16.67 2.14 24.83
N ALA A 18 -15.51 2.59 25.31
CA ALA A 18 -14.49 3.13 24.44
C ALA A 18 -14.15 2.01 23.47
N GLU A 19 -14.54 2.17 22.21
CA GLU A 19 -14.05 1.32 21.14
C GLU A 19 -12.52 1.26 21.27
N PRO A 20 -11.92 0.06 21.26
CA PRO A 20 -10.48 -0.02 21.34
C PRO A 20 -9.92 0.76 20.15
N VAL A 21 -9.15 1.80 20.44
CA VAL A 21 -8.25 2.42 19.48
C VAL A 21 -7.42 1.28 18.91
N GLN A 22 -7.79 0.83 17.71
CA GLN A 22 -7.01 -0.15 16.98
C GLN A 22 -5.64 0.47 16.80
N ALA A 23 -4.66 -0.10 17.49
CA ALA A 23 -3.27 0.24 17.30
C ALA A 23 -2.97 0.22 15.80
N ALA A 24 -2.35 1.30 15.31
CA ALA A 24 -1.75 1.33 13.99
C ALA A 24 -0.71 0.19 13.93
N GLY A 25 -1.06 -0.95 13.36
CA GLY A 25 -0.20 -2.13 13.43
C GLY A 25 -0.69 -3.33 12.61
N ASP A 26 -2.00 -3.49 12.41
CA ASP A 26 -2.51 -4.48 11.48
C ASP A 26 -2.63 -3.85 10.10
N TYR A 27 -1.92 -4.40 9.11
CA TYR A 27 -2.11 -4.11 7.70
C TYR A 27 -3.59 -4.35 7.40
N ARG A 28 -4.42 -3.29 7.38
CA ARG A 28 -5.83 -3.41 7.04
C ARG A 28 -5.88 -3.88 5.59
N THR A 29 -6.09 -5.18 5.39
CA THR A 29 -6.40 -5.72 4.07
C THR A 29 -7.76 -5.18 3.68
N CYS A 30 -7.77 -4.20 2.79
CA CYS A 30 -9.00 -3.60 2.31
C CYS A 30 -9.66 -4.51 1.27
N ALA A 31 -10.98 -4.65 1.35
CA ALA A 31 -11.74 -5.33 0.32
C ALA A 31 -11.50 -4.64 -1.04
N PRO A 32 -11.39 -5.40 -2.16
CA PRO A 32 -11.09 -4.83 -3.47
C PRO A 32 -12.01 -3.68 -3.88
N GLU A 33 -13.29 -3.78 -3.54
CA GLU A 33 -14.32 -2.79 -3.86
C GLU A 33 -14.10 -1.46 -3.11
N ILE A 34 -13.64 -1.54 -1.85
CA ILE A 34 -13.32 -0.36 -1.03
C ILE A 34 -12.06 0.30 -1.57
N SER A 35 -11.05 -0.49 -1.92
CA SER A 35 -9.82 0.01 -2.54
C SER A 35 -10.11 0.68 -3.89
N GLU A 36 -11.03 0.12 -4.69
CA GLU A 36 -11.46 0.72 -5.97
C GLU A 36 -12.22 2.04 -5.77
N ALA A 37 -13.18 2.07 -4.85
CA ALA A 37 -13.88 3.30 -4.49
C ALA A 37 -12.90 4.37 -3.99
N GLY A 38 -11.94 3.98 -3.15
CA GLY A 38 -10.85 4.83 -2.67
C GLY A 38 -10.01 5.41 -3.79
N ARG A 39 -9.54 4.58 -4.73
CA ARG A 39 -8.79 5.04 -5.90
C ARG A 39 -9.61 6.03 -6.73
N GLY A 40 -10.89 5.73 -6.98
CA GLY A 40 -11.79 6.62 -7.70
C GLY A 40 -11.98 7.97 -6.99
N LEU A 41 -12.10 7.95 -5.66
CA LEU A 41 -12.26 9.13 -4.83
C LEU A 41 -11.03 10.06 -4.91
N VAL A 42 -9.83 9.51 -4.76
CA VAL A 42 -8.60 10.32 -4.72
C VAL A 42 -8.05 10.64 -6.11
N ALA A 43 -8.51 9.96 -7.18
CA ALA A 43 -7.98 10.11 -8.54
C ALA A 43 -7.97 11.55 -9.05
N LYS A 44 -8.99 12.35 -8.72
CA LYS A 44 -9.07 13.75 -9.16
C LYS A 44 -7.97 14.63 -8.54
N THR A 45 -7.57 14.33 -7.31
CA THR A 45 -6.63 15.14 -6.53
C THR A 45 -5.20 14.59 -6.61
N CYS A 46 -5.05 13.27 -6.52
CA CYS A 46 -3.78 12.58 -6.43
C CYS A 46 -3.35 11.90 -7.74
N GLY A 47 -4.20 11.95 -8.78
CA GLY A 47 -3.97 11.25 -10.03
C GLY A 47 -4.17 9.75 -9.90
N THR A 48 -3.81 9.02 -10.96
CA THR A 48 -3.87 7.56 -11.02
C THR A 48 -2.48 6.97 -11.15
N LEU A 49 -2.32 5.74 -10.67
CA LEU A 49 -1.09 4.97 -10.81
C LEU A 49 -1.21 4.01 -12.00
N ALA A 50 -0.26 4.07 -12.92
CA ALA A 50 -0.10 3.08 -13.99
C ALA A 50 0.77 1.95 -13.48
N VAL A 51 0.16 0.80 -13.17
CA VAL A 51 0.87 -0.37 -12.64
C VAL A 51 1.53 -1.11 -13.81
N PRO A 52 2.87 -1.21 -13.88
CA PRO A 52 3.53 -2.07 -14.85
C PRO A 52 3.28 -3.55 -14.52
N ASP A 53 3.14 -4.39 -15.54
CA ASP A 53 3.02 -5.83 -15.38
C ASP A 53 4.26 -6.53 -15.94
N PHE A 54 4.98 -7.23 -15.06
CA PHE A 54 6.16 -8.02 -15.41
C PHE A 54 5.89 -9.53 -15.34
N SER A 55 4.63 -9.93 -15.15
CA SER A 55 4.25 -11.34 -15.05
C SER A 55 4.52 -12.07 -16.36
N GLY A 56 5.36 -13.12 -16.31
CA GLY A 56 5.71 -13.91 -17.48
C GLY A 56 6.63 -13.20 -18.48
N VAL A 57 7.24 -12.07 -18.10
CA VAL A 57 8.21 -11.39 -18.95
C VAL A 57 9.51 -12.18 -19.03
N GLU A 58 9.99 -12.42 -20.26
CA GLU A 58 11.30 -12.98 -20.54
C GLU A 58 12.15 -11.96 -21.30
N PHE A 59 13.06 -11.27 -20.60
CA PHE A 59 13.95 -10.31 -21.24
C PHE A 59 14.88 -11.00 -22.25
N GLN A 60 15.02 -10.39 -23.43
CA GLN A 60 15.87 -10.85 -24.52
C GLN A 60 17.18 -10.07 -24.61
N SER A 61 17.31 -8.97 -23.86
CA SER A 61 18.55 -8.20 -23.76
C SER A 61 18.67 -7.49 -22.42
N ALA A 62 19.89 -7.06 -22.08
CA ALA A 62 20.12 -6.20 -20.92
C ALA A 62 19.38 -4.85 -21.04
N GLY A 63 19.24 -4.31 -22.26
CA GLY A 63 18.51 -3.07 -22.49
C GLY A 63 17.03 -3.18 -22.10
N GLU A 64 16.34 -4.24 -22.53
CA GLU A 64 14.94 -4.47 -22.15
C GLU A 64 14.76 -4.62 -20.63
N MET A 65 15.71 -5.30 -19.97
CA MET A 65 15.68 -5.46 -18.52
C MET A 65 15.95 -4.14 -17.79
N GLU A 66 16.84 -3.27 -18.29
CA GLU A 66 17.10 -1.94 -17.72
C GLU A 66 15.93 -0.96 -17.94
N ASP A 67 15.26 -1.02 -19.10
CA ASP A 67 14.04 -0.26 -19.35
C ASP A 67 12.93 -0.68 -18.38
N ALA A 68 12.76 -2.00 -18.17
CA ALA A 68 11.82 -2.52 -17.19
C ALA A 68 12.19 -2.14 -15.74
N ARG A 69 13.49 -2.10 -15.41
CA ARG A 69 13.97 -1.60 -14.10
C ARG A 69 13.56 -0.14 -13.92
N SER A 70 13.75 0.68 -14.94
CA SER A 70 13.38 2.10 -14.92
C SER A 70 11.88 2.29 -14.73
N LEU A 71 11.05 1.45 -15.38
CA LEU A 71 9.59 1.45 -15.18
C LEU A 71 9.20 1.05 -13.76
N ARG A 72 9.82 0.01 -13.19
CA ARG A 72 9.63 -0.40 -11.79
C ARG A 72 9.96 0.75 -10.85
N ASP A 73 11.14 1.35 -11.00
CA ASP A 73 11.63 2.39 -10.10
C ASP A 73 10.79 3.67 -10.20
N GLY A 74 10.37 4.04 -11.41
CA GLY A 74 9.42 5.11 -11.65
C GLY A 74 8.06 4.85 -10.98
N PHE A 75 7.55 3.62 -11.04
CA PHE A 75 6.33 3.23 -10.35
C PHE A 75 6.47 3.31 -8.83
N LEU A 76 7.57 2.79 -8.26
CA LEU A 76 7.85 2.86 -6.82
C LEU A 76 7.93 4.31 -6.32
N LEU A 77 8.56 5.21 -7.09
CA LEU A 77 8.56 6.63 -6.79
C LEU A 77 7.14 7.22 -6.88
N GLY A 78 6.37 6.83 -7.90
CA GLY A 78 4.97 7.21 -8.07
C GLY A 78 4.11 6.83 -6.87
N VAL A 79 4.27 5.61 -6.33
CA VAL A 79 3.57 5.15 -5.12
C VAL A 79 3.89 6.03 -3.91
N LYS A 80 5.17 6.42 -3.70
CA LYS A 80 5.55 7.33 -2.62
C LYS A 80 4.88 8.70 -2.73
N VAL A 81 4.86 9.28 -3.93
CA VAL A 81 4.21 10.58 -4.20
C VAL A 81 2.70 10.48 -3.99
N TYR A 82 2.09 9.40 -4.51
CA TYR A 82 0.67 9.12 -4.35
C TYR A 82 0.28 8.97 -2.87
N GLY A 83 1.03 8.18 -2.09
CA GLY A 83 0.80 7.98 -0.66
C GLY A 83 0.86 9.28 0.15
N ARG A 84 1.79 10.19 -0.19
CA ARG A 84 1.84 11.53 0.41
C ARG A 84 0.56 12.33 0.11
N CYS A 85 0.13 12.37 -1.15
CA CYS A 85 -1.10 13.08 -1.52
C CYS A 85 -2.34 12.48 -0.84
N VAL A 86 -2.43 11.15 -0.76
CA VAL A 86 -3.54 10.47 -0.07
C VAL A 86 -3.55 10.80 1.42
N SER A 87 -2.37 10.87 2.05
CA SER A 87 -2.24 11.29 3.46
C SER A 87 -2.74 12.73 3.67
N ASP A 88 -2.42 13.64 2.75
CA ASP A 88 -2.93 15.01 2.78
C ASP A 88 -4.44 15.06 2.59
N PHE A 89 -4.99 14.23 1.69
CA PHE A 89 -6.44 14.08 1.49
C PHE A 89 -7.14 13.59 2.77
N ILE A 90 -6.62 12.55 3.43
CA ILE A 90 -7.18 12.03 4.69
C ILE A 90 -7.17 13.11 5.77
N THR A 91 -6.06 13.84 5.90
CA THR A 91 -5.94 14.96 6.85
C THR A 91 -7.00 16.04 6.60
N ALA A 92 -7.33 16.32 5.34
CA ALA A 92 -8.39 17.26 4.99
C ALA A 92 -9.79 16.75 5.36
N GLN A 93 -10.04 15.43 5.31
CA GLN A 93 -11.32 14.83 5.73
C GLN A 93 -11.53 14.86 7.25
N GLN A 94 -10.47 15.08 8.04
CA GLN A 94 -10.54 15.14 9.50
C GLN A 94 -10.74 16.57 10.03
N GLN A 95 -10.87 17.58 9.16
CA GLN A 95 -11.03 18.97 9.57
C GLN A 95 -12.44 19.27 10.12
N PRO A 96 -12.58 20.26 11.03
CA PRO A 96 -13.89 20.68 11.54
C PRO A 96 -14.85 21.07 10.41
N GLY A 97 -16.08 20.57 10.46
CA GLY A 97 -17.11 20.83 9.44
C GLY A 97 -17.24 19.74 8.38
N VAL A 98 -16.36 18.74 8.36
CA VAL A 98 -16.57 17.49 7.60
C VAL A 98 -17.43 16.53 8.41
N SER A 99 -18.34 15.81 7.76
CA SER A 99 -19.19 14.81 8.42
C SER A 99 -18.35 13.66 8.96
N ALA A 100 -18.53 13.34 10.25
CA ALA A 100 -17.89 12.20 10.90
C ALA A 100 -18.36 10.84 10.35
N ASP A 101 -19.51 10.80 9.68
CA ASP A 101 -20.06 9.57 9.07
C ASP A 101 -19.49 9.30 7.67
N SER A 102 -18.59 10.15 7.18
CA SER A 102 -17.98 10.01 5.86
C SER A 102 -16.97 8.87 5.83
N ALA A 103 -17.22 7.86 4.98
CA ALA A 103 -16.27 6.78 4.70
C ALA A 103 -15.06 7.21 3.85
N ALA A 104 -14.95 8.49 3.47
CA ALA A 104 -13.94 8.99 2.54
C ALA A 104 -12.50 8.78 3.02
N ALA A 105 -12.24 8.97 4.32
CA ALA A 105 -10.91 8.79 4.90
C ALA A 105 -10.47 7.31 4.86
N ASP A 106 -11.36 6.40 5.24
CA ASP A 106 -11.09 4.96 5.20
C ASP A 106 -10.91 4.45 3.77
N GLN A 107 -11.76 4.89 2.83
CA GLN A 107 -11.62 4.56 1.41
C GLN A 107 -10.28 5.06 0.85
N ALA A 108 -9.88 6.30 1.17
CA ALA A 108 -8.60 6.85 0.76
C ALA A 108 -7.42 6.05 1.34
N ALA A 109 -7.47 5.66 2.62
CA ALA A 109 -6.45 4.80 3.24
C ALA A 109 -6.34 3.44 2.53
N CYS A 110 -7.47 2.86 2.13
CA CYS A 110 -7.49 1.63 1.33
C CYS A 110 -6.87 1.81 -0.06
N ALA A 111 -7.01 2.99 -0.67
CA ALA A 111 -6.36 3.31 -1.93
C ALA A 111 -4.82 3.35 -1.80
N HIS A 112 -4.30 3.85 -0.66
CA HIS A 112 -2.87 3.83 -0.36
C HIS A 112 -2.38 2.40 -0.09
N SER A 113 -3.08 1.63 0.75
CA SER A 113 -2.76 0.22 1.02
C SER A 113 -2.63 -0.59 -0.28
N TRP A 114 -3.59 -0.44 -1.20
CA TRP A 114 -3.52 -1.06 -2.53
C TRP A 114 -2.28 -0.64 -3.33
N ALA A 115 -1.84 0.61 -3.24
CA ALA A 115 -0.69 1.10 -3.98
C ALA A 115 0.62 0.46 -3.46
N GLU A 116 0.75 0.29 -2.15
CA GLU A 116 1.88 -0.41 -1.51
C GLU A 116 1.89 -1.92 -1.84
N ASP A 117 0.72 -2.55 -1.86
CA ASP A 117 0.58 -3.94 -2.32
C ASP A 117 1.06 -4.08 -3.77
N LYS A 118 0.69 -3.13 -4.64
CA LYS A 118 1.16 -3.13 -6.03
C LYS A 118 2.65 -2.82 -6.16
N ALA A 119 3.22 -1.95 -5.32
CA ALA A 119 4.67 -1.75 -5.25
C ALA A 119 5.40 -3.07 -4.95
N THR A 120 4.85 -3.85 -4.02
CA THR A 120 5.38 -5.17 -3.66
C THR A 120 5.26 -6.17 -4.82
N ASP A 121 4.09 -6.26 -5.46
CA ASP A 121 3.84 -7.16 -6.59
C ASP A 121 4.75 -6.84 -7.79
N VAL A 122 4.89 -5.54 -8.11
CA VAL A 122 5.74 -5.04 -9.20
C VAL A 122 7.21 -5.33 -8.92
N THR A 123 7.67 -5.12 -7.69
CA THR A 123 9.03 -5.45 -7.27
C THR A 123 9.31 -6.94 -7.39
N ARG A 124 8.36 -7.78 -6.94
CA ARG A 124 8.48 -9.24 -6.99
C ARG A 124 8.51 -9.77 -8.42
N SER A 125 7.56 -9.36 -9.25
CA SER A 125 7.45 -9.82 -10.64
C SER A 125 8.65 -9.39 -11.48
N PHE A 126 9.10 -8.14 -11.34
CA PHE A 126 10.36 -7.71 -11.96
C PHE A 126 11.55 -8.54 -11.45
N GLY A 127 11.68 -8.73 -10.14
CA GLY A 127 12.80 -9.46 -9.54
C GLY A 127 12.89 -10.89 -10.06
N GLN A 128 11.76 -11.56 -10.23
CA GLN A 128 11.69 -12.90 -10.84
C GLN A 128 12.16 -12.90 -12.30
N ALA A 129 11.67 -11.96 -13.12
CA ALA A 129 12.07 -11.84 -14.52
C ALA A 129 13.56 -11.50 -14.67
N CYS A 130 14.09 -10.62 -13.80
CA CYS A 130 15.50 -10.27 -13.76
C CYS A 130 16.39 -11.46 -13.37
N ILE A 131 16.01 -12.25 -12.36
CA ILE A 131 16.77 -13.45 -11.97
C ILE A 131 16.76 -14.48 -13.11
N ALA A 132 15.63 -14.66 -13.79
CA ALA A 132 15.55 -15.54 -14.95
C ALA A 132 16.48 -15.09 -16.08
N TYR A 133 16.54 -13.79 -16.36
CA TYR A 133 17.50 -13.22 -17.32
C TYR A 133 18.95 -13.42 -16.86
N ALA A 134 19.28 -13.11 -15.61
CA ALA A 134 20.62 -13.28 -15.06
C ALA A 134 21.12 -14.73 -15.21
N ASN A 135 20.30 -15.71 -14.82
CA ASN A 135 20.60 -17.13 -14.95
C ASN A 135 20.76 -17.59 -16.40
N ARG A 136 19.96 -17.05 -17.33
CA ARG A 136 20.11 -17.34 -18.76
C ARG A 136 21.36 -16.71 -19.34
N SER A 137 21.71 -15.50 -18.89
CA SER A 137 22.84 -14.74 -19.43
C SER A 137 24.20 -15.42 -19.24
N VAL A 138 24.34 -16.26 -18.21
CA VAL A 138 25.57 -17.04 -17.98
C VAL A 138 25.65 -18.33 -18.82
N MET A 139 24.52 -18.82 -19.35
CA MET A 139 24.44 -20.06 -20.14
C MET A 139 24.34 -19.80 -21.64
N ASP A 140 23.66 -18.73 -22.04
CA ASP A 140 23.45 -18.37 -23.44
C ASP A 140 24.47 -17.31 -23.88
N MET A 141 25.46 -17.73 -24.68
CA MET A 141 26.53 -16.85 -25.19
C MET A 141 26.02 -15.68 -26.06
N ARG A 142 24.74 -15.68 -26.47
CA ARG A 142 24.12 -14.57 -27.22
C ARG A 142 23.67 -13.43 -26.30
N LEU A 143 23.53 -13.70 -25.01
CA LEU A 143 23.08 -12.72 -24.02
C LEU A 143 24.30 -12.10 -23.30
N PRO A 144 24.31 -10.79 -23.07
CA PRO A 144 25.32 -10.18 -22.21
C PRO A 144 25.09 -10.61 -20.76
N VAL A 145 26.15 -11.11 -20.12
CA VAL A 145 26.15 -11.52 -18.70
C VAL A 145 25.69 -10.37 -17.83
N TYR A 146 24.78 -10.65 -16.89
CA TYR A 146 24.27 -9.68 -15.94
C TYR A 146 24.62 -10.05 -14.50
N GLU A 147 25.22 -9.09 -13.78
CA GLU A 147 25.71 -9.25 -12.40
C GLU A 147 25.11 -8.21 -11.43
N GLY A 148 24.17 -7.38 -11.87
CA GLY A 148 23.58 -6.33 -11.04
C GLY A 148 22.45 -6.80 -10.11
N PRO A 149 21.89 -5.90 -9.30
CA PRO A 149 20.81 -6.23 -8.37
C PRO A 149 19.45 -6.36 -9.07
N CYS A 150 18.72 -7.45 -8.80
CA CYS A 150 17.35 -7.65 -9.30
C CYS A 150 16.26 -7.04 -8.41
N TYR A 151 16.57 -6.76 -7.15
CA TYR A 151 15.68 -6.08 -6.22
C TYR A 151 16.23 -4.68 -5.89
N PRO A 152 15.37 -3.73 -5.48
CA PRO A 152 15.83 -2.46 -4.95
C PRO A 152 16.81 -2.69 -3.80
N VAL A 153 17.93 -1.99 -3.82
CA VAL A 153 18.90 -2.00 -2.72
C VAL A 153 18.55 -0.82 -1.81
N SER A 154 18.43 -1.05 -0.50
CA SER A 154 18.27 0.05 0.45
C SER A 154 19.58 0.84 0.53
N ASP A 155 19.52 2.14 0.30
CA ASP A 155 20.63 3.05 0.59
C ASP A 155 20.72 3.26 2.11
N ASP A 156 21.10 2.22 2.86
CA ASP A 156 21.35 2.30 4.30
C ASP A 156 22.72 2.96 4.60
N THR A 157 23.25 3.77 3.68
CA THR A 157 24.57 4.43 3.78
C THR A 157 24.55 5.94 3.61
N ALA A 158 23.37 6.57 3.60
CA ALA A 158 23.23 8.02 3.66
C ALA A 158 22.93 8.48 5.10
N ASP A 159 23.94 8.37 5.98
CA ASP A 159 24.03 9.14 7.22
C ASP A 159 24.63 10.54 6.93
#